data_AF-A0A0B1RTX9-F1
#
_entry.id   AF-A0A0B1RTX9-F1
#
_cell.length_a   1.000
_cell.length_b   1.000
_cell.length_c   1.000
_cell.angle_alpha   90.00
_cell.angle_beta   90.00
_cell.angle_gamma   90.00
#
_symmetry.space_group_name_H-M   'P 1'
#
loop_
_entity.id
_entity.type
_entity.pdbx_description
1 polymer ?
#
loop_
_entity_poly.entity_id
_entity_poly.type
_entity_poly.pdbx_seq_one_letter_code
_entity_poly.pdbx_strand_id
1 'polypeptide(L)'
;MDHSSGLDGNADVLLVSLDELLLAMINAFCANPMHQAERVNGVVKNCAYIPCSKGFRCEYNRYYGQYICCGQYDPNHDYSYGKVRMYPGTSKPLQCFAKDQCLWVDTPNCVYSYRYQQNVCCSTFNC
;
A
#
# COMPACT_ATOMS: atom_id res chain seq x y z
N MET A 1 30.73 7.30 44.43
CA MET A 1 30.08 8.61 44.57
C MET A 1 30.89 9.60 43.74
N ASP A 2 30.48 10.22 42.65
CA ASP A 2 29.31 10.18 41.77
C ASP A 2 29.77 10.87 40.47
N HIS A 3 29.51 10.26 39.31
CA HIS A 3 28.56 10.73 38.29
C HIS A 3 28.58 12.24 37.99
N SER A 4 28.93 12.61 36.75
CA SER A 4 27.97 13.17 35.77
C SER A 4 28.65 13.56 34.46
N SER A 5 28.40 12.74 33.45
CA SER A 5 28.47 13.03 32.02
C SER A 5 27.32 13.96 31.61
N GLY A 6 27.59 14.95 30.77
CA GLY A 6 26.56 15.81 30.18
C GLY A 6 26.96 16.29 28.80
N LEU A 7 26.55 15.56 27.76
CA LEU A 7 26.37 16.02 26.39
C LEU A 7 25.31 15.12 25.72
N ASP A 8 24.03 15.47 25.91
CA ASP A 8 22.90 14.86 25.22
C ASP A 8 22.84 15.34 23.77
N GLY A 9 23.57 14.65 22.89
CA GLY A 9 23.35 14.69 21.46
C GLY A 9 22.45 13.52 21.06
N ASN A 10 21.14 13.78 20.92
CA ASN A 10 20.19 12.85 20.30
C ASN A 10 20.52 12.71 18.80
N ALA A 11 21.50 11.87 18.50
CA ALA A 11 21.58 11.19 17.23
C ALA A 11 20.90 9.84 17.45
N ASP A 12 19.62 9.78 17.05
CA ASP A 12 18.84 8.55 16.94
C ASP A 12 19.45 7.72 15.79
N VAL A 13 20.63 7.16 16.05
CA VAL A 13 21.27 6.19 15.18
C VAL A 13 20.50 4.91 15.40
N LEU A 14 19.51 4.66 14.55
CA LEU A 14 18.89 3.35 14.41
C LEU A 14 20.02 2.37 14.06
N LEU A 15 20.59 1.72 15.08
CA LEU A 15 21.45 0.56 14.93
C LEU A 15 20.56 -0.60 14.47
N VAL A 16 20.23 -0.62 13.18
CA VAL A 16 19.61 -1.78 12.55
C VAL A 16 20.64 -2.90 12.62
N SER A 17 20.35 -3.93 13.41
CA SER A 17 21.18 -5.12 13.57
C SER A 17 21.56 -5.69 12.19
N LEU A 18 22.78 -6.24 12.05
CA LEU A 18 23.19 -6.99 10.86
C LEU A 18 22.20 -8.12 10.51
N ASP A 19 21.53 -8.69 11.50
CA ASP A 19 20.47 -9.68 11.31
C ASP A 19 19.19 -9.08 10.70
N GLU A 20 18.82 -7.86 11.07
CA GLU A 20 17.68 -7.14 10.47
C GLU A 20 17.99 -6.65 9.05
N LEU A 21 19.23 -6.24 8.79
CA LEU A 21 19.72 -5.90 7.45
C LEU A 21 19.72 -7.13 6.53
N LEU A 22 20.15 -8.29 7.04
CA LEU A 22 20.10 -9.54 6.29
C LEU A 22 18.65 -9.98 6.04
N LEU A 23 17.75 -9.85 7.02
CA LEU A 23 16.31 -10.10 6.83
C LEU A 23 15.68 -9.14 5.82
N ALA A 24 16.06 -7.85 5.83
CA ALA A 24 15.58 -6.85 4.88
C ALA A 24 16.09 -7.10 3.45
N MET A 25 17.23 -7.77 3.30
CA MET A 25 17.72 -8.24 2.00
C MET A 25 16.96 -9.50 1.52
N ILE A 26 16.54 -10.38 2.43
CA ILE A 26 15.77 -11.61 2.11
C ILE A 26 14.28 -11.32 1.88
N ASN A 27 13.74 -10.30 2.55
CA ASN A 27 12.36 -9.86 2.42
C ASN A 27 12.27 -8.61 1.57
N ALA A 28 11.84 -8.76 0.31
CA ALA A 28 11.37 -7.61 -0.46
C ALA A 28 10.31 -6.86 0.35
N PHE A 29 10.63 -5.63 0.72
CA PHE A 29 9.78 -4.76 1.50
C PHE A 29 9.07 -3.79 0.56
N CYS A 30 7.91 -3.32 0.99
CA CYS A 30 7.11 -2.36 0.26
C CYS A 30 7.27 -0.96 0.85
N ALA A 31 7.05 0.07 0.03
CA ALA A 31 7.08 1.47 0.47
C ALA A 31 6.09 1.74 1.61
N ASN A 32 4.94 1.06 1.59
CA ASN A 32 4.04 0.98 2.73
C ASN A 32 4.42 -0.23 3.61
N PRO A 33 4.77 -0.02 4.90
CA PRO A 33 5.18 -1.10 5.80
C PRO A 33 4.05 -2.11 6.09
N MET A 34 2.79 -1.75 5.84
CA MET A 34 1.64 -2.66 5.97
C MET A 34 1.46 -3.55 4.73
N HIS A 35 2.15 -3.28 3.64
CA HIS A 35 2.08 -4.06 2.40
C HIS A 35 3.17 -5.14 2.38
N GLN A 36 2.84 -6.26 1.74
CA GLN A 36 3.76 -7.36 1.48
C GLN A 36 4.10 -7.44 0.00
N ALA A 37 5.31 -7.92 -0.30
CA ALA A 37 5.70 -8.22 -1.67
C ALA A 37 4.97 -9.47 -2.17
N GLU A 38 4.36 -9.38 -3.35
CA GLU A 38 3.78 -10.53 -4.04
C GLU A 38 4.90 -11.49 -4.43
N ARG A 39 4.70 -12.78 -4.14
CA ARG A 39 5.63 -13.85 -4.50
C ARG A 39 4.93 -14.92 -5.31
N VAL A 40 5.59 -15.41 -6.36
CA VAL A 40 5.16 -16.58 -7.13
C VAL A 40 6.22 -17.65 -6.92
N ASN A 41 5.83 -18.79 -6.34
CA ASN A 41 6.75 -19.87 -5.99
C ASN A 41 7.95 -19.40 -5.12
N GLY A 42 7.68 -18.52 -4.14
CA GLY A 42 8.70 -17.96 -3.25
C GLY A 42 9.54 -16.83 -3.83
N VAL A 43 9.51 -16.62 -5.15
CA VAL A 43 10.24 -15.56 -5.85
C VAL A 43 9.41 -14.29 -5.90
N VAL A 44 10.02 -13.15 -5.59
CA VAL A 44 9.38 -11.84 -5.66
C VAL A 44 8.96 -11.54 -7.10
N LYS A 45 7.70 -11.18 -7.29
CA LYS A 45 7.14 -10.94 -8.62
C LYS A 45 7.64 -9.61 -9.16
N ASN A 46 8.35 -9.67 -10.29
CA ASN A 46 8.86 -8.49 -10.98
C ASN A 46 7.81 -7.94 -11.95
N CYS A 47 7.27 -6.77 -11.63
CA CYS A 47 6.21 -6.14 -12.41
C CYS A 47 6.66 -5.35 -13.63
N ALA A 48 7.96 -5.31 -13.92
CA ALA A 48 8.44 -4.91 -15.24
C ALA A 48 8.11 -5.97 -16.31
N TYR A 49 7.95 -7.23 -15.92
CA TYR A 49 7.72 -8.35 -16.85
C TYR A 49 6.37 -9.04 -16.68
N ILE A 50 5.87 -9.14 -15.44
CA ILE A 50 4.64 -9.89 -15.13
C ILE A 50 3.68 -8.97 -14.35
N PRO A 51 2.45 -8.74 -14.82
CA PRO A 51 1.51 -7.85 -14.14
C PRO A 51 1.18 -8.34 -12.73
N CYS A 52 1.04 -7.41 -11.80
CA CYS A 52 0.70 -7.72 -10.41
C CYS A 52 -0.68 -8.38 -10.30
N SER A 53 -0.81 -9.27 -9.32
CA SER A 53 -2.13 -9.78 -8.95
C SER A 53 -2.99 -8.66 -8.41
N LYS A 54 -4.30 -8.86 -8.47
CA LYS A 54 -5.24 -7.88 -7.95
C LYS A 54 -4.97 -7.65 -6.45
N GLY A 55 -5.05 -6.39 -6.02
CA GLY A 55 -4.69 -5.98 -4.66
C GLY A 55 -3.24 -5.53 -4.47
N PHE A 56 -2.39 -5.73 -5.48
CA PHE A 56 -1.00 -5.30 -5.49
C PHE A 56 -0.78 -4.19 -6.53
N ARG A 57 0.15 -3.28 -6.23
CA ARG A 57 0.60 -2.19 -7.10
C ARG A 57 2.06 -2.39 -7.43
N CYS A 58 2.47 -1.96 -8.62
CA CYS A 58 3.85 -2.03 -9.05
C CYS A 58 4.63 -0.84 -8.50
N GLU A 59 5.72 -1.08 -7.80
CA GLU A 59 6.60 -0.03 -7.27
C GLU A 59 8.07 -0.43 -7.39
N TYR A 60 8.94 0.58 -7.54
CA TYR A 60 10.38 0.34 -7.64
C TYR A 60 10.97 0.10 -6.25
N ASN A 61 11.58 -1.06 -6.03
CA ASN A 61 12.33 -1.35 -4.82
C ASN A 61 13.83 -1.12 -5.05
N ARG A 62 14.36 -0.09 -4.39
CA ARG A 62 15.76 0.35 -4.55
C ARG A 62 16.81 -0.67 -4.07
N TYR A 63 16.47 -1.56 -3.15
CA TYR A 63 17.41 -2.56 -2.60
C TYR A 63 17.44 -3.82 -3.46
N TYR A 64 16.31 -4.16 -4.08
CA TYR A 64 16.20 -5.25 -5.04
C TYR A 64 16.59 -4.84 -6.47
N GLY A 65 16.69 -3.54 -6.75
CA GLY A 65 17.03 -3.02 -8.07
C GLY A 65 16.00 -3.34 -9.15
N GLN A 66 14.74 -3.59 -8.76
CA GLN A 66 13.67 -3.97 -9.68
C GLN A 66 12.30 -3.45 -9.24
N TYR A 67 11.37 -3.43 -10.19
CA TYR A 67 9.96 -3.16 -9.94
C TYR A 67 9.29 -4.40 -9.37
N ILE A 68 8.70 -4.29 -8.18
CA ILE A 68 8.05 -5.40 -7.48
C ILE A 68 6.57 -5.10 -7.24
N CYS A 69 5.77 -6.16 -7.11
CA CYS A 69 4.37 -6.04 -6.75
C CYS A 69 4.20 -5.94 -5.24
N CYS A 70 3.57 -4.87 -4.76
CA CYS A 70 3.38 -4.57 -3.35
C CYS A 70 1.93 -4.26 -3.02
N GLY A 71 1.40 -4.90 -1.98
CA GLY A 71 0.00 -4.74 -1.61
C GLY A 71 -0.40 -5.59 -0.42
N GLN A 72 -1.70 -5.66 -0.17
CA GLN A 72 -2.28 -6.57 0.82
C GLN A 72 -3.21 -7.52 0.08
N TYR A 73 -2.85 -8.81 0.11
CA TYR A 73 -3.75 -9.87 -0.32
C TYR A 73 -4.69 -10.21 0.84
N ASP A 74 -5.97 -9.98 0.62
CA ASP A 74 -7.07 -10.40 1.46
C ASP A 74 -7.94 -11.32 0.59
N PRO A 75 -7.96 -12.64 0.88
CA PRO A 75 -8.75 -13.59 0.11
C PRO A 75 -10.25 -13.33 0.21
N ASN A 76 -10.70 -12.54 1.19
CA ASN A 76 -12.10 -12.13 1.34
C ASN A 76 -12.41 -10.81 0.62
N HIS A 77 -11.41 -10.16 0.03
CA HIS A 77 -11.58 -8.92 -0.69
C HIS A 77 -11.85 -9.21 -2.17
N ASP A 78 -13.03 -8.80 -2.63
CA ASP A 78 -13.36 -8.91 -4.04
C ASP A 78 -12.66 -7.80 -4.85
N TYR A 79 -11.52 -8.17 -5.42
CA TYR A 79 -10.75 -7.27 -6.26
C TYR A 79 -11.31 -7.08 -7.68
N SER A 80 -12.45 -7.69 -8.03
CA SER A 80 -13.14 -7.34 -9.28
C SER A 80 -13.77 -5.95 -9.24
N TYR A 81 -13.98 -5.42 -8.03
CA TYR A 81 -14.50 -4.08 -7.78
C TYR A 81 -13.40 -3.18 -7.19
N GLY A 82 -13.46 -1.90 -7.56
CA GLY A 82 -12.58 -0.88 -7.00
C GLY A 82 -12.89 -0.61 -5.53
N LYS A 83 -11.89 -0.08 -4.82
CA LYS A 83 -12.07 0.41 -3.47
C LYS A 83 -12.94 1.67 -3.51
N VAL A 84 -14.02 1.64 -2.74
CA VAL A 84 -14.92 2.79 -2.55
C VAL A 84 -14.50 3.57 -1.32
N ARG A 85 -14.42 4.89 -1.46
CA ARG A 85 -14.17 5.79 -0.32
C ARG A 85 -15.41 5.82 0.57
N MET A 86 -15.22 5.68 1.88
CA MET A 86 -16.29 5.81 2.87
C MET A 86 -16.22 7.17 3.57
N TYR A 87 -17.34 7.68 4.08
CA TYR A 87 -17.30 8.80 5.02
C TYR A 87 -16.52 8.39 6.29
N PRO A 88 -15.61 9.24 6.79
CA PRO A 88 -14.80 8.92 7.97
C PRO A 88 -15.66 8.46 9.15
N GLY A 89 -15.25 7.34 9.78
CA GLY A 89 -15.97 6.78 10.94
C GLY A 89 -17.29 6.07 10.61
N THR A 90 -17.61 5.85 9.32
CA THR A 90 -18.86 5.18 8.91
C THR A 90 -18.60 4.07 7.89
N SER A 91 -19.61 3.23 7.69
CA SER A 91 -19.69 2.28 6.57
C SER A 91 -20.44 2.85 5.36
N LYS A 92 -20.70 4.17 5.32
CA LYS A 92 -21.45 4.81 4.24
C LYS A 92 -20.52 5.21 3.10
N PRO A 93 -20.83 4.84 1.84
CA PRO A 93 -20.03 5.23 0.69
C PRO A 93 -20.11 6.73 0.47
N LEU A 94 -18.97 7.34 0.18
CA LEU A 94 -18.87 8.75 -0.15
C LEU A 94 -19.50 8.98 -1.52
N GLN A 95 -20.64 9.68 -1.53
CA GLN A 95 -21.36 9.99 -2.75
C GLN A 95 -20.65 11.09 -3.54
N CYS A 96 -20.66 10.94 -4.86
CA CYS A 96 -20.20 11.97 -5.79
C CYS A 96 -21.28 12.22 -6.84
N PHE A 97 -21.27 13.41 -7.43
CA PHE A 97 -22.25 13.89 -8.40
C PHE A 97 -21.59 14.36 -9.70
N ALA A 98 -20.28 14.62 -9.69
CA ALA A 98 -19.50 15.03 -10.85
C ALA A 98 -18.13 14.33 -10.88
N LYS A 99 -17.55 14.22 -12.09
CA LYS A 99 -16.29 13.49 -12.35
C LYS A 99 -15.09 14.02 -11.57
N ASP A 100 -15.09 15.31 -11.25
CA ASP A 100 -14.02 16.06 -10.59
C ASP A 100 -14.17 16.17 -9.06
N GLN A 101 -15.26 15.66 -8.48
CA GLN A 101 -15.46 15.72 -7.02
C GLN A 101 -14.60 14.73 -6.23
N CYS A 102 -14.02 13.75 -6.90
CA CYS A 102 -13.19 12.74 -6.26
C CYS A 102 -11.72 13.18 -6.24
N LEU A 103 -11.38 13.98 -5.23
CA LEU A 103 -10.07 14.64 -5.12
C LEU A 103 -8.95 13.75 -4.57
N TRP A 104 -9.24 12.48 -4.29
CA TRP A 104 -8.31 11.56 -3.66
C TRP A 104 -7.55 10.73 -4.70
N VAL A 105 -6.22 10.69 -4.56
CA VAL A 105 -5.32 9.95 -5.45
C VAL A 105 -5.65 8.44 -5.49
N ASP A 106 -6.14 7.88 -4.40
CA ASP A 106 -6.49 6.46 -4.29
C ASP A 106 -7.89 6.12 -4.83
N THR A 107 -8.80 7.09 -4.88
CA THR A 107 -10.18 6.91 -5.38
C THR A 107 -10.62 8.09 -6.27
N PRO A 108 -9.99 8.31 -7.43
CA PRO A 108 -10.19 9.54 -8.22
C PRO A 108 -11.42 9.49 -9.13
N ASN A 109 -12.10 8.34 -9.26
CA ASN A 109 -13.16 8.17 -10.25
C ASN A 109 -14.52 8.29 -9.59
N CYS A 110 -15.35 9.23 -10.05
CA CYS A 110 -16.77 9.23 -9.72
C CYS A 110 -17.54 8.29 -10.67
N VAL A 111 -17.95 7.12 -10.18
CA VAL A 111 -18.64 6.10 -10.98
C VAL A 111 -19.83 5.51 -10.24
N TYR A 112 -20.81 5.05 -11.01
CA TYR A 112 -21.99 4.39 -10.46
C TYR A 112 -21.60 3.04 -9.87
N SER A 113 -21.95 2.82 -8.60
CA SER A 113 -21.81 1.52 -7.94
C SER A 113 -23.13 0.77 -7.93
N TYR A 114 -23.16 -0.41 -8.53
CA TYR A 114 -24.36 -1.28 -8.48
C TYR A 114 -24.64 -1.80 -7.06
N ARG A 115 -23.59 -1.99 -6.26
CA ARG A 115 -23.71 -2.46 -4.87
C ARG A 115 -24.38 -1.42 -3.96
N TYR A 116 -24.02 -0.16 -4.14
CA TYR A 116 -24.51 0.94 -3.30
C TYR A 116 -25.65 1.74 -3.95
N GLN A 117 -26.00 1.42 -5.19
CA GLN A 117 -27.05 2.06 -5.98
C GLN A 117 -26.89 3.59 -6.10
N GLN A 118 -25.64 4.08 -6.08
CA GLN A 118 -25.31 5.49 -6.18
C GLN A 118 -23.93 5.69 -6.83
N ASN A 119 -23.67 6.92 -7.28
CA ASN A 119 -22.33 7.33 -7.70
C ASN A 119 -21.40 7.49 -6.50
N VAL A 120 -20.21 6.91 -6.57
CA VAL A 120 -19.23 6.89 -5.48
C VAL A 120 -17.83 7.21 -5.97
N CYS A 121 -17.00 7.76 -5.08
CA CYS A 121 -15.57 7.90 -5.36
C CYS A 121 -14.85 6.57 -5.25
N CYS A 122 -14.23 6.15 -6.34
CA CYS A 122 -13.70 4.81 -6.48
C CYS A 122 -12.32 4.74 -7.14
N SER A 123 -11.55 3.70 -6.79
CA SER A 123 -10.21 3.48 -7.31
C SER A 123 -10.16 3.03 -8.78
N THR A 124 -11.28 2.55 -9.31
CA THR A 124 -11.42 2.08 -10.70
C THR A 124 -12.74 2.55 -11.30
N PHE A 125 -12.98 2.27 -12.58
CA PHE A 125 -14.25 2.57 -13.23
C PHE A 125 -15.38 1.55 -12.95
N ASN A 126 -15.06 0.45 -12.27
CA ASN A 126 -16.03 -0.58 -11.88
C ASN A 126 -16.04 -0.74 -10.36
N CYS A 127 -17.20 -0.45 -9.76
CA CYS A 127 -17.50 -0.42 -8.33
C CYS A 127 -19.01 -0.70 -8.20
#